data_AF-A0A2K3URP2-F1
#
_entry.id   AF-A0A2K3URP2-F1
#
_cell.length_a   1.000
_cell.length_b   1.000
_cell.length_c   1.000
_cell.angle_alpha   90.00
_cell.angle_beta   90.00
_cell.angle_gamma   90.00
#
_symmetry.space_group_name_H-M   'P 1'
#
loop_
_entity.id
_entity.type
_entity.pdbx_description
1 polymer ?
#
loop_
_entity_poly.entity_id
_entity_poly.type
_entity_poly.pdbx_seq_one_letter_code
_entity_poly.pdbx_strand_id
1 'polypeptide(L)'
;MPYLSVTDTSLLQAHEQHLAACQQARAAKRATDPSECPKIEWSVPYSTDAASVTVATHMRAAWQRYEDRYYWNAMIELNNPALYLTQCVVDVSSPLNTHRATLKVTVEQADLPKSRLLQGRVPLSTHDNALHLDRYLPWPQTSMADRCRGVDVNPLPDVPFLYLPGTCFFVFGVPTFCLQGDRRYATNPAAPAPLYFDLNQAQRRVQRAVKRAHSSSFLEYQEDVVRALFNQKTPSFFGLPWKTLTPGDGAVVAPIMNNDVSPKPFTDLAQLVYHAFRGQRTQLYALNSAAYYFQSAWRSPSLNAHLRPGRHDALGSPPGLWAFEEFKRTLPPTNPAFQERLGYTTFFQAFNTLHTTLLPEPVTAKVLRPITYFATGIIQNFPAGTAVLPQPMLVPPYVAGLPFAGMQAHYDWRSVPEGYHIPRVKGQPAFDYAPLLR
;
A
#
# COMPACT_ATOMS: atom_id res chain seq x y z
N MET A 1 -21.56 -12.49 16.04
CA MET A 1 -20.13 -12.12 15.87
C MET A 1 -19.80 -11.02 16.87
N PRO A 2 -18.60 -11.00 17.47
CA PRO A 2 -18.16 -9.83 18.24
C PRO A 2 -18.14 -8.61 17.31
N TYR A 3 -18.52 -7.45 17.84
CA TYR A 3 -18.52 -6.19 17.12
C TYR A 3 -17.93 -5.09 18.01
N LEU A 4 -17.41 -4.04 17.38
CA LEU A 4 -16.92 -2.83 18.01
C LEU A 4 -17.93 -1.70 17.78
N SER A 5 -18.23 -0.92 18.82
CA SER A 5 -18.90 0.38 18.66
C SER A 5 -17.86 1.47 18.51
N VAL A 6 -17.97 2.29 17.48
CA VAL A 6 -17.14 3.47 17.25
C VAL A 6 -18.00 4.70 17.49
N THR A 7 -17.55 5.58 18.38
CA THR A 7 -18.30 6.77 18.79
C THR A 7 -17.60 8.05 18.34
N ASP A 8 -18.35 9.00 17.77
CA ASP A 8 -17.83 10.34 17.49
C ASP A 8 -17.80 11.19 18.76
N THR A 9 -16.60 11.36 19.32
CA THR A 9 -16.39 12.12 20.56
C THR A 9 -16.67 13.61 20.40
N SER A 10 -16.57 14.17 19.18
CA SER A 10 -16.84 15.59 18.95
C SER A 10 -18.33 15.93 19.11
N LEU A 11 -19.19 14.93 18.95
CA LEU A 11 -20.63 15.03 19.09
C LEU A 11 -21.12 14.46 20.43
N LEU A 12 -20.24 13.97 21.30
CA LEU A 12 -20.63 13.25 22.52
C LEU A 12 -21.45 14.13 23.48
N GLN A 13 -20.96 15.33 23.79
CA GLN A 13 -21.67 16.29 24.66
C GLN A 13 -23.01 16.72 24.06
N ALA A 14 -23.04 17.00 22.76
CA ALA A 14 -24.28 17.34 22.06
C ALA A 14 -25.24 16.15 22.07
N HIS A 15 -24.74 14.94 21.86
CA HIS A 15 -25.55 13.73 21.86
C HIS A 15 -26.11 13.40 23.24
N GLU A 16 -25.36 13.54 24.34
CA GLU A 16 -25.89 13.34 25.69
C GLU A 16 -27.09 14.26 25.96
N GLN A 17 -27.00 15.52 25.54
CA GLN A 17 -28.08 16.49 25.64
C GLN A 17 -29.27 16.12 24.74
N HIS A 18 -29.01 15.71 23.49
CA HIS A 18 -30.05 15.29 22.55
C HIS A 18 -30.70 13.96 22.92
N LEU A 19 -29.98 13.00 23.49
CA LEU A 19 -30.46 11.68 23.85
C LEU A 19 -31.44 11.76 25.03
N ALA A 20 -31.17 12.63 26.01
CA ALA A 20 -32.13 12.96 27.06
C ALA A 20 -33.43 13.56 26.48
N ALA A 21 -33.32 14.49 25.52
CA ALA A 21 -34.47 15.07 24.84
C ALA A 21 -35.25 14.03 24.01
N CYS A 22 -34.56 13.14 23.29
CA CYS A 22 -35.15 12.05 22.52
C CYS A 22 -35.84 11.01 23.41
N GLN A 23 -35.26 10.68 24.57
CA GLN A 23 -35.89 9.81 25.57
C GLN A 23 -37.17 10.43 26.13
N GLN A 24 -37.15 11.73 26.43
CA GLN A 24 -38.33 12.47 26.89
C GLN A 24 -39.42 12.56 25.82
N ALA A 25 -39.05 12.80 24.55
CA ALA A 25 -39.99 12.84 23.43
C ALA A 25 -40.65 11.48 23.17
N ARG A 26 -39.88 10.38 23.26
CA ARG A 26 -40.41 9.00 23.19
C ARG A 26 -41.33 8.68 24.37
N ALA A 27 -40.96 9.06 25.59
CA ALA A 27 -41.82 8.92 26.77
C ALA A 27 -43.13 9.72 26.61
N ALA A 28 -43.07 10.88 25.95
CA ALA A 28 -44.22 11.72 25.62
C ALA A 28 -45.02 11.25 24.38
N LYS A 29 -44.65 10.12 23.75
CA LYS A 29 -45.26 9.58 22.52
C LYS A 29 -45.37 10.59 21.36
N ARG A 30 -44.48 11.59 21.31
CA ARG A 30 -44.36 12.47 20.14
C ARG A 30 -43.54 11.72 19.11
N ALA A 31 -44.02 11.64 17.87
CA ALA A 31 -43.30 11.00 16.79
C ALA A 31 -41.95 11.73 16.61
N THR A 32 -40.86 11.07 16.99
CA THR A 32 -39.51 11.64 16.82
C THR A 32 -39.14 11.54 15.35
N ASP A 33 -38.97 12.69 14.70
CA ASP A 33 -38.31 12.77 13.40
C ASP A 33 -36.88 12.22 13.55
N PRO A 34 -36.45 11.24 12.73
CA PRO A 34 -35.08 10.72 12.72
C PRO A 34 -33.99 11.79 12.62
N SER A 35 -34.32 12.99 12.11
CA SER A 35 -33.41 14.14 12.02
C SER A 35 -33.03 14.76 13.38
N GLU A 36 -33.86 14.58 14.42
CA GLU A 36 -33.66 15.21 15.75
C GLU A 36 -32.72 14.41 16.68
N CYS A 37 -32.50 13.13 16.38
CA CYS A 37 -31.65 12.23 17.16
C CYS A 37 -30.45 11.76 16.33
N PRO A 38 -29.41 12.60 16.15
CA PRO A 38 -28.26 12.27 15.32
C PRO A 38 -27.54 11.04 15.87
N LYS A 39 -27.25 10.11 14.95
CA LYS A 39 -26.46 8.92 15.24
C LYS A 39 -25.01 9.29 15.43
N ILE A 40 -24.44 8.94 16.58
CA ILE A 40 -23.01 9.15 16.88
C ILE A 40 -22.24 7.85 17.10
N GLU A 41 -22.93 6.70 17.08
CA GLU A 41 -22.35 5.38 17.26
C GLU A 41 -22.58 4.52 16.03
N TRP A 42 -21.52 3.82 15.61
CA TRP A 42 -21.55 2.87 14.51
C TRP A 42 -20.98 1.54 14.96
N SER A 43 -21.65 0.45 14.61
CA SER A 43 -21.22 -0.90 14.93
C SER A 43 -20.47 -1.50 13.76
N VAL A 44 -19.33 -2.13 14.02
CA VAL A 44 -18.54 -2.85 13.02
C VAL A 44 -18.17 -4.24 13.53
N PRO A 45 -18.51 -5.32 12.83
CA PRO A 45 -18.07 -6.66 13.23
C PRO A 45 -16.55 -6.77 13.18
N TYR A 46 -15.97 -7.55 14.09
CA TYR A 46 -14.54 -7.84 14.01
C TYR A 46 -14.21 -8.70 12.78
N SER A 47 -13.21 -8.26 12.04
CA SER A 47 -12.57 -9.03 10.98
C SER A 47 -11.47 -9.91 11.55
N THR A 48 -11.18 -11.03 10.91
CA THR A 48 -10.05 -11.86 11.33
C THR A 48 -8.73 -11.29 10.80
N ASP A 49 -7.65 -11.48 11.56
CA ASP A 49 -6.30 -11.16 11.13
C ASP A 49 -5.94 -11.83 9.79
N ALA A 50 -6.28 -13.09 9.61
CA ALA A 50 -6.11 -13.83 8.37
C ALA A 50 -6.86 -13.17 7.20
N ALA A 51 -8.11 -12.72 7.40
CA ALA A 51 -8.87 -12.03 6.36
C ALA A 51 -8.25 -10.68 6.01
N SER A 52 -7.79 -9.92 7.00
CA SER A 52 -7.10 -8.64 6.75
C SER A 52 -5.80 -8.82 5.96
N VAL A 53 -5.03 -9.89 6.24
CA VAL A 53 -3.83 -10.23 5.48
C VAL A 53 -4.16 -10.65 4.04
N THR A 54 -5.24 -11.38 3.83
CA THR A 54 -5.72 -11.72 2.48
C THR A 54 -6.09 -10.47 1.69
N VAL A 55 -6.84 -9.54 2.30
CA VAL A 55 -7.19 -8.26 1.67
C VAL A 55 -5.95 -7.45 1.33
N ALA A 56 -5.01 -7.31 2.27
CA ALA A 56 -3.72 -6.66 2.05
C ALA A 56 -2.94 -7.30 0.88
N THR A 57 -2.90 -8.63 0.82
CA THR A 57 -2.24 -9.38 -0.26
C THR A 57 -2.88 -9.10 -1.62
N HIS A 58 -4.21 -9.03 -1.69
CA HIS A 58 -4.92 -8.66 -2.92
C HIS A 58 -4.67 -7.20 -3.33
N MET A 59 -4.59 -6.27 -2.38
CA MET A 59 -4.21 -4.87 -2.67
C MET A 59 -2.79 -4.77 -3.25
N ARG A 60 -1.83 -5.55 -2.71
CA ARG A 60 -0.49 -5.68 -3.31
C ARG A 60 -0.57 -6.23 -4.72
N ALA A 61 -1.32 -7.31 -4.93
CA ALA A 61 -1.48 -7.94 -6.23
C ALA A 61 -2.06 -6.98 -7.28
N ALA A 62 -3.00 -6.12 -6.88
CA ALA A 62 -3.56 -5.07 -7.74
C ALA A 62 -2.48 -4.09 -8.23
N TRP A 63 -1.61 -3.63 -7.32
CA TRP A 63 -0.49 -2.76 -7.69
C TRP A 63 0.53 -3.47 -8.59
N GLN A 64 0.88 -4.71 -8.25
CA GLN A 64 1.81 -5.52 -9.05
C GLN A 64 1.29 -5.78 -10.47
N ARG A 65 -0.01 -6.06 -10.62
CA ARG A 65 -0.67 -6.18 -11.92
C ARG A 65 -0.58 -4.87 -12.70
N TYR A 66 -0.82 -3.73 -12.05
CA TYR A 66 -0.68 -2.40 -12.67
C TYR A 66 0.75 -2.14 -13.15
N GLU A 67 1.75 -2.35 -12.28
CA GLU A 67 3.17 -2.15 -12.58
C GLU A 67 3.64 -3.02 -13.76
N ASP A 68 3.35 -4.32 -13.72
CA ASP A 68 3.74 -5.25 -14.79
C ASP A 68 3.04 -4.92 -16.12
N ARG A 69 1.74 -4.64 -16.08
CA ARG A 69 0.99 -4.20 -17.26
C ARG A 69 1.56 -2.92 -17.85
N TYR A 70 1.86 -1.93 -17.01
CA TYR A 70 2.37 -0.64 -17.47
C TYR A 70 3.70 -0.81 -18.20
N TYR A 71 4.63 -1.56 -17.61
CA TYR A 71 5.90 -1.88 -18.27
C TYR A 71 5.70 -2.61 -19.59
N TRP A 72 4.92 -3.69 -19.63
CA TRP A 72 4.75 -4.48 -20.84
C TRP A 72 4.03 -3.71 -21.93
N ASN A 73 3.04 -2.88 -21.57
CA ASN A 73 2.36 -2.01 -22.52
C ASN A 73 3.35 -1.03 -23.17
N ALA A 74 4.26 -0.43 -22.38
CA ALA A 74 5.30 0.46 -22.91
C ALA A 74 6.29 -0.28 -23.81
N MET A 75 6.73 -1.47 -23.44
CA MET A 75 7.65 -2.28 -24.25
C MET A 75 7.00 -2.72 -25.56
N ILE A 76 5.75 -3.18 -25.52
CA ILE A 76 4.98 -3.59 -26.70
C ILE A 76 4.78 -2.40 -27.64
N GLU A 77 4.37 -1.23 -27.13
CA GLU A 77 4.21 -0.01 -27.92
C GLU A 77 5.52 0.41 -28.58
N LEU A 78 6.61 0.45 -27.83
CA LEU A 78 7.93 0.82 -28.33
C LEU A 78 8.38 -0.10 -29.47
N ASN A 79 8.22 -1.41 -29.28
CA ASN A 79 8.71 -2.45 -30.18
C ASN A 79 7.63 -3.02 -31.12
N ASN A 80 6.52 -2.31 -31.31
CA ASN A 80 5.46 -2.67 -32.27
C ASN A 80 6.02 -2.56 -33.72
N PRO A 81 5.85 -3.58 -34.59
CA PRO A 81 5.01 -4.78 -34.42
C PRO A 81 5.67 -6.02 -33.81
N ALA A 82 6.99 -6.08 -33.66
CA ALA A 82 7.68 -7.29 -33.22
C ALA A 82 7.22 -7.81 -31.83
N LEU A 83 7.13 -6.95 -30.82
CA LEU A 83 6.61 -7.37 -29.51
C LEU A 83 5.10 -7.55 -29.48
N TYR A 84 4.35 -6.87 -30.35
CA TYR A 84 2.92 -7.15 -30.48
C TYR A 84 2.69 -8.58 -30.97
N LEU A 85 3.40 -9.01 -32.02
CA LEU A 85 3.25 -10.36 -32.57
C LEU A 85 3.65 -11.46 -31.58
N THR A 86 4.64 -11.21 -30.73
CA THR A 86 5.10 -12.23 -29.76
C THR A 86 4.35 -12.19 -28.43
N GLN A 87 3.80 -11.04 -28.03
CA GLN A 87 3.15 -10.87 -26.72
C GLN A 87 1.63 -10.72 -26.77
N CYS A 88 1.05 -10.38 -27.92
CA CYS A 88 -0.38 -10.11 -28.10
C CYS A 88 -1.10 -11.09 -29.02
N VAL A 89 -0.35 -11.97 -29.72
CA VAL A 89 -0.93 -13.06 -30.52
C VAL A 89 -0.79 -14.41 -29.81
N VAL A 90 0.27 -14.58 -29.02
CA VAL A 90 0.53 -15.78 -28.21
C VAL A 90 0.62 -15.37 -26.75
N ASP A 91 -0.05 -16.12 -25.86
CA ASP A 91 0.05 -15.86 -24.43
C ASP A 91 1.25 -16.58 -23.80
N VAL A 92 2.32 -15.82 -23.58
CA VAL A 92 3.55 -16.28 -22.91
C VAL A 92 3.64 -15.81 -21.46
N SER A 93 2.49 -15.62 -20.78
CA SER A 93 2.46 -15.16 -19.40
C SER A 93 2.68 -16.28 -18.38
N SER A 94 3.24 -15.89 -17.23
CA SER A 94 3.19 -16.67 -15.99
C SER A 94 2.16 -16.06 -15.04
N PRO A 95 1.55 -16.85 -14.14
CA PRO A 95 0.66 -16.29 -13.13
C PRO A 95 1.41 -15.32 -12.20
N LEU A 96 0.76 -14.22 -11.84
CA LEU A 96 1.27 -13.31 -10.81
C LEU A 96 1.31 -14.05 -9.46
N ASN A 97 2.51 -14.19 -8.90
CA ASN A 97 2.71 -14.82 -7.59
C ASN A 97 3.05 -13.76 -6.54
N THR A 98 2.01 -13.17 -5.95
CA THR A 98 2.14 -12.15 -4.91
C THR A 98 2.43 -12.82 -3.56
N HIS A 99 3.52 -12.43 -2.91
CA HIS A 99 3.80 -12.88 -1.56
C HIS A 99 2.74 -12.39 -0.59
N ARG A 100 2.41 -13.23 0.39
CA ARG A 100 1.48 -12.90 1.46
C ARG A 100 1.94 -11.63 2.18
N ALA A 101 1.02 -10.71 2.45
CA ALA A 101 1.31 -9.51 3.24
C ALA A 101 1.72 -9.88 4.68
N THR A 102 2.67 -9.14 5.24
CA THR A 102 3.12 -9.33 6.61
C THR A 102 2.28 -8.48 7.55
N LEU A 103 1.62 -9.11 8.52
CA LEU A 103 0.91 -8.38 9.56
C LEU A 103 1.93 -7.70 10.48
N LYS A 104 2.02 -6.38 10.38
CA LYS A 104 2.91 -5.54 11.20
C LYS A 104 2.15 -4.33 11.70
N VAL A 105 2.07 -4.19 13.02
CA VAL A 105 1.47 -3.01 13.64
C VAL A 105 2.39 -1.82 13.46
N THR A 106 1.84 -0.73 12.92
CA THR A 106 2.55 0.48 12.57
C THR A 106 2.30 1.56 13.62
N VAL A 107 3.39 2.10 14.17
CA VAL A 107 3.38 3.26 15.07
C VAL A 107 4.18 4.40 14.44
N GLU A 108 3.48 5.45 14.02
CA GLU A 108 4.13 6.64 13.49
C GLU A 108 4.39 7.69 14.57
N GLN A 109 5.38 8.55 14.34
CA GLN A 109 5.65 9.69 15.22
C GLN A 109 4.46 10.67 15.30
N ALA A 110 3.64 10.74 14.25
CA ALA A 110 2.45 11.58 14.20
C ALA A 110 1.31 11.06 15.11
N ASP A 111 1.32 9.77 15.45
CA ASP A 111 0.32 9.16 16.34
C ASP A 111 0.61 9.45 17.82
N LEU A 112 1.84 9.85 18.15
CA LEU A 112 2.30 10.05 19.52
C LEU A 112 2.18 11.53 19.94
N PRO A 113 1.81 11.81 21.20
CA PRO A 113 1.77 13.16 21.72
C PRO A 113 3.18 13.75 21.77
N LYS A 114 3.29 15.06 21.55
CA LYS A 114 4.54 15.81 21.70
C LYS A 114 4.91 15.89 23.19
N SER A 115 5.54 14.85 23.72
CA SER A 115 5.94 14.75 25.12
C SER A 115 7.40 14.36 25.29
N ARG A 116 8.12 15.10 26.14
CA ARG A 116 9.50 14.75 26.56
C ARG A 116 9.56 13.40 27.29
N LEU A 117 8.44 12.96 27.89
CA LEU A 117 8.38 11.68 28.58
C LEU A 117 8.35 10.49 27.61
N LEU A 118 7.84 10.64 26.38
CA LEU A 118 7.79 9.53 25.40
C LEU A 118 8.82 9.63 24.28
N GLN A 119 9.47 10.78 24.13
CA GLN A 119 10.47 11.00 23.08
C GLN A 119 11.55 9.91 23.10
N GLY A 120 11.65 9.16 21.99
CA GLY A 120 12.61 8.08 21.81
C GLY A 120 12.35 6.80 22.62
N ARG A 121 11.18 6.67 23.27
CA ARG A 121 10.85 5.54 24.14
C ARG A 121 9.88 4.54 23.53
N VAL A 122 8.89 5.01 22.76
CA VAL A 122 7.97 4.14 22.02
C VAL A 122 8.64 3.74 20.70
N PRO A 123 8.73 2.44 20.37
CA PRO A 123 9.34 1.99 19.12
C PRO A 123 8.48 2.47 17.94
N LEU A 124 9.09 3.27 17.08
CA LEU A 124 8.46 3.72 15.83
C LEU A 124 8.65 2.69 14.73
N SER A 125 7.73 2.67 13.79
CA SER A 125 7.80 1.80 12.62
C SER A 125 7.15 2.46 11.41
N THR A 126 7.62 2.12 10.23
CA THR A 126 6.99 2.49 8.95
C THR A 126 6.09 1.38 8.44
N HIS A 127 5.12 1.75 7.59
CA HIS A 127 4.27 0.83 6.84
C HIS A 127 5.15 -0.10 6.01
N ASP A 128 4.81 -1.38 6.00
CA ASP A 128 5.53 -2.42 5.26
C ASP A 128 4.57 -3.06 4.25
N ASN A 129 4.33 -2.34 3.17
CA ASN A 129 3.27 -2.69 2.22
C ASN A 129 3.80 -3.42 1.00
N ALA A 130 5.13 -3.38 0.79
CA ALA A 130 5.84 -3.94 -0.35
C ALA A 130 5.08 -3.75 -1.67
N LEU A 131 4.78 -2.49 -2.00
CA LEU A 131 4.05 -2.07 -3.21
C LEU A 131 5.01 -2.04 -4.41
N HIS A 132 5.51 -3.21 -4.77
CA HIS A 132 6.29 -3.47 -5.97
C HIS A 132 6.13 -4.95 -6.35
N LEU A 133 6.49 -5.32 -7.57
CA LEU A 133 6.57 -6.74 -7.96
C LEU A 133 7.51 -7.52 -7.03
N ASP A 134 7.05 -8.67 -6.56
CA ASP A 134 7.87 -9.59 -5.74
C ASP A 134 8.96 -10.25 -6.58
N ARG A 135 8.67 -10.49 -7.87
CA ARG A 135 9.62 -11.07 -8.83
C ARG A 135 9.54 -10.34 -10.15
N TYR A 136 10.69 -9.88 -10.64
CA TYR A 136 10.81 -9.27 -11.96
C TYR A 136 11.26 -10.34 -12.96
N LEU A 137 10.34 -10.74 -13.84
CA LEU A 137 10.58 -11.75 -14.88
C LEU A 137 10.81 -11.09 -16.24
N PRO A 138 11.56 -11.75 -17.15
CA PRO A 138 11.75 -11.26 -18.51
C PRO A 138 10.54 -11.55 -19.42
N TRP A 139 9.46 -12.13 -18.90
CA TRP A 139 8.17 -12.31 -19.57
C TRP A 139 7.02 -11.79 -18.68
N PRO A 140 5.81 -11.55 -19.24
CA PRO A 140 4.68 -10.98 -18.49
C PRO A 140 4.14 -11.86 -17.36
N GLN A 141 3.70 -11.19 -16.29
CA GLN A 141 2.91 -11.79 -15.21
C GLN A 141 1.43 -11.42 -15.29
N THR A 142 1.08 -10.62 -16.30
CA THR A 142 -0.29 -10.21 -16.62
C THR A 142 -0.79 -10.94 -17.86
N SER A 143 -2.09 -11.24 -17.87
CA SER A 143 -2.75 -11.92 -18.99
C SER A 143 -2.58 -11.13 -20.30
N MET A 144 -2.64 -11.83 -21.44
CA MET A 144 -2.56 -11.18 -22.75
C MET A 144 -3.59 -10.07 -22.92
N ALA A 145 -4.83 -10.32 -22.49
CA ALA A 145 -5.94 -9.37 -22.58
C ALA A 145 -5.75 -8.11 -21.71
N ASP A 146 -4.91 -8.18 -20.67
CA ASP A 146 -4.57 -7.01 -19.85
C ASP A 146 -3.44 -6.20 -20.45
N ARG A 147 -2.30 -6.85 -20.76
CA ARG A 147 -1.09 -6.15 -21.22
C ARG A 147 -1.24 -5.51 -22.60
N CYS A 148 -1.99 -6.15 -23.49
CA CYS A 148 -2.18 -5.70 -24.87
C CYS A 148 -3.40 -4.80 -25.06
N ARG A 149 -4.18 -4.52 -24.01
CA ARG A 149 -5.41 -3.74 -24.11
C ARG A 149 -5.14 -2.34 -24.67
N GLY A 150 -5.86 -1.99 -25.74
CA GLY A 150 -5.79 -0.68 -26.38
C GLY A 150 -4.50 -0.44 -27.17
N VAL A 151 -3.64 -1.46 -27.33
CA VAL A 151 -2.52 -1.42 -28.27
C VAL A 151 -3.03 -1.94 -29.60
N ASP A 152 -2.98 -1.11 -30.64
CA ASP A 152 -3.30 -1.54 -31.99
C ASP A 152 -2.04 -2.08 -32.66
N VAL A 153 -2.19 -3.16 -33.45
CA VAL A 153 -1.07 -3.61 -34.29
C VAL A 153 -0.78 -2.52 -35.29
N ASN A 154 0.50 -2.20 -35.48
CA ASN A 154 0.92 -1.32 -36.55
C ASN A 154 1.49 -2.20 -37.68
N PRO A 155 0.65 -2.68 -38.61
CA PRO A 155 1.07 -3.66 -39.61
C PRO A 155 2.05 -3.05 -40.62
N LEU A 156 2.04 -1.73 -40.76
CA LEU A 156 3.04 -0.96 -41.47
C LEU A 156 3.98 -0.37 -40.42
N PRO A 157 5.32 -0.51 -40.52
CA PRO A 157 6.20 0.28 -39.67
C PRO A 157 5.86 1.75 -39.90
N ASP A 158 5.47 2.49 -38.84
CA ASP A 158 5.25 3.94 -38.91
C ASP A 158 6.28 4.55 -39.86
N VAL A 159 5.83 5.19 -40.95
CA VAL A 159 6.71 6.01 -41.77
C VAL A 159 6.78 7.37 -41.07
N PRO A 160 7.96 7.83 -40.66
CA PRO A 160 9.30 7.31 -40.97
C PRO A 160 9.73 6.12 -40.09
N PHE A 161 10.38 5.13 -40.71
CA PHE A 161 10.90 3.92 -40.03
C PHE A 161 11.64 4.29 -38.74
N LEU A 162 11.32 3.60 -37.63
CA LEU A 162 11.88 3.95 -36.32
C LEU A 162 13.42 3.81 -36.28
N TYR A 163 13.98 2.90 -37.07
CA TYR A 163 15.43 2.74 -37.19
C TYR A 163 15.83 2.21 -38.56
N LEU A 164 17.09 2.47 -38.92
CA LEU A 164 17.77 1.88 -40.07
C LEU A 164 19.05 1.18 -39.57
N PRO A 165 19.20 -0.15 -39.78
CA PRO A 165 20.30 -0.91 -39.20
C PRO A 165 21.65 -0.42 -39.72
N GLY A 166 22.65 -0.42 -38.84
CA GLY A 166 24.05 -0.25 -39.25
C GLY A 166 24.61 -1.54 -39.83
N THR A 167 25.63 -1.46 -40.66
CA THR A 167 26.29 -2.62 -41.28
C THR A 167 27.80 -2.50 -41.23
N CYS A 168 28.50 -3.52 -40.71
CA CYS A 168 29.95 -3.66 -40.82
C CYS A 168 30.30 -4.75 -41.83
N PHE A 169 31.29 -4.50 -42.66
CA PHE A 169 31.81 -5.43 -43.65
C PHE A 169 33.17 -5.97 -43.21
N PHE A 170 33.34 -7.27 -43.36
CA PHE A 170 34.55 -8.00 -43.06
C PHE A 170 34.92 -8.86 -44.27
N VAL A 171 36.19 -8.87 -44.64
CA VAL A 171 36.73 -9.69 -45.73
C VAL A 171 37.75 -10.65 -45.14
N PHE A 172 37.49 -11.96 -45.24
CA PHE A 172 38.31 -13.02 -44.62
C PHE A 172 38.56 -12.79 -43.11
N GLY A 173 37.54 -12.29 -42.39
CA GLY A 173 37.63 -12.00 -40.95
C GLY A 173 38.33 -10.69 -40.59
N VAL A 174 38.81 -9.93 -41.57
CA VAL A 174 39.42 -8.61 -41.36
C VAL A 174 38.35 -7.52 -41.49
N PRO A 175 38.16 -6.64 -40.49
CA PRO A 175 37.21 -5.53 -40.59
C PRO A 175 37.67 -4.56 -41.67
N THR A 176 36.83 -4.35 -42.69
CA THR A 176 37.13 -3.43 -43.80
C THR A 176 36.55 -2.06 -43.54
N PHE A 177 35.22 -1.96 -43.38
CA PHE A 177 34.55 -0.70 -43.07
C PHE A 177 33.20 -0.93 -42.39
N CYS A 178 32.70 0.10 -41.70
CA CYS A 178 31.38 0.09 -41.06
C CYS A 178 30.56 1.30 -41.48
N LEU A 179 29.33 1.05 -41.89
CA LEU A 179 28.26 2.03 -42.05
C LEU A 179 27.45 2.04 -40.74
N GLN A 180 27.78 2.94 -39.83
CA GLN A 180 27.10 3.08 -38.54
C GLN A 180 26.86 4.55 -38.19
N GLY A 181 25.78 4.82 -37.47
CA GLY A 181 25.43 6.15 -36.98
C GLY A 181 25.97 6.45 -35.58
N ASP A 182 25.30 7.37 -34.87
CA ASP A 182 25.65 7.74 -33.50
C ASP A 182 25.46 6.55 -32.53
N ARG A 183 26.49 6.26 -31.72
CA ARG A 183 26.46 5.20 -30.71
C ARG A 183 25.92 5.67 -29.35
N ARG A 184 25.57 6.95 -29.19
CA ARG A 184 25.16 7.53 -27.90
C ARG A 184 24.09 6.74 -27.14
N TYR A 185 23.15 6.12 -27.84
CA TYR A 185 22.06 5.35 -27.25
C TYR A 185 22.17 3.84 -27.51
N ALA A 186 23.22 3.42 -28.22
CA ALA A 186 23.48 2.05 -28.62
C ALA A 186 24.19 1.31 -27.47
N THR A 187 23.61 0.21 -26.99
CA THR A 187 24.13 -0.48 -25.79
C THR A 187 25.10 -1.62 -26.07
N ASN A 188 24.99 -2.27 -27.24
CA ASN A 188 25.90 -3.35 -27.62
C ASN A 188 27.13 -2.78 -28.34
N PRO A 189 28.36 -2.96 -27.83
CA PRO A 189 29.57 -2.50 -28.51
C PRO A 189 29.98 -3.40 -29.69
N ALA A 190 29.55 -4.67 -29.71
CA ALA A 190 29.92 -5.65 -30.73
C ALA A 190 29.07 -5.58 -32.01
N ALA A 191 27.91 -4.93 -31.95
CA ALA A 191 27.06 -4.71 -33.11
C ALA A 191 27.23 -3.26 -33.64
N PRO A 192 27.11 -3.05 -34.97
CA PRO A 192 27.14 -1.71 -35.53
C PRO A 192 25.92 -0.91 -35.06
N ALA A 193 26.14 0.33 -34.66
CA ALA A 193 25.05 1.22 -34.27
C ALA A 193 24.15 1.56 -35.48
N PRO A 194 22.84 1.75 -35.28
CA PRO A 194 21.92 2.12 -36.36
C PRO A 194 22.40 3.36 -37.10
N LEU A 195 22.29 3.35 -38.43
CA LEU A 195 22.54 4.54 -39.26
C LEU A 195 21.55 5.66 -38.94
N TYR A 196 20.33 5.28 -38.55
CA TYR A 196 19.27 6.19 -38.16
C TYR A 196 18.44 5.57 -37.02
N PHE A 197 18.03 6.40 -36.06
CA PHE A 197 17.07 6.04 -35.02
C PHE A 197 16.22 7.26 -34.68
N ASP A 198 14.91 7.20 -34.93
CA ASP A 198 13.97 8.27 -34.57
C ASP A 198 13.65 8.20 -33.08
N LEU A 199 14.48 8.86 -32.29
CA LEU A 199 14.28 8.94 -30.85
C LEU A 199 12.96 9.64 -30.48
N ASN A 200 12.51 10.62 -31.27
CA ASN A 200 11.28 11.35 -30.99
C ASN A 200 10.06 10.43 -31.16
N GLN A 201 10.03 9.63 -32.23
CA GLN A 201 8.99 8.64 -32.42
C GLN A 201 9.04 7.56 -31.33
N ALA A 202 10.23 7.09 -30.94
CA ALA A 202 10.38 6.11 -29.85
C ALA A 202 9.79 6.66 -28.53
N GLN A 203 10.09 7.92 -28.21
CA GLN A 203 9.51 8.61 -27.07
C GLN A 203 8.00 8.74 -27.18
N ARG A 204 7.45 9.14 -28.34
CA ARG A 204 6.00 9.22 -28.57
C ARG A 204 5.30 7.89 -28.33
N ARG A 205 5.91 6.77 -28.75
CA ARG A 205 5.36 5.43 -28.51
C ARG A 205 5.27 5.11 -27.02
N VAL A 206 6.34 5.36 -26.25
CA VAL A 206 6.31 5.20 -24.79
C VAL A 206 5.31 6.15 -24.15
N GLN A 207 5.22 7.41 -24.59
CA GLN A 207 4.26 8.39 -24.08
C GLN A 207 2.80 7.95 -24.30
N ARG A 208 2.47 7.25 -25.40
CA ARG A 208 1.14 6.66 -25.59
C ARG A 208 0.83 5.61 -24.51
N ALA A 209 1.80 4.76 -24.18
CA ALA A 209 1.65 3.79 -23.09
C ALA A 209 1.50 4.48 -21.72
N VAL A 210 2.31 5.51 -21.44
CA VAL A 210 2.19 6.35 -20.22
C VAL A 210 0.79 6.94 -20.14
N LYS A 211 0.32 7.60 -21.19
CA LYS A 211 -1.03 8.19 -21.24
C LYS A 211 -2.10 7.14 -20.96
N ARG A 212 -2.01 5.97 -21.57
CA ARG A 212 -2.95 4.85 -21.37
C ARG A 212 -2.90 4.30 -19.95
N ALA A 213 -1.71 4.16 -19.38
CA ALA A 213 -1.54 3.70 -18.00
C ALA A 213 -2.24 4.63 -17.01
N HIS A 214 -2.12 5.95 -17.21
CA HIS A 214 -2.77 6.94 -16.37
C HIS A 214 -4.28 7.12 -16.64
N SER A 215 -4.73 6.96 -17.89
CA SER A 215 -6.14 7.21 -18.25
C SER A 215 -7.06 6.01 -18.01
N SER A 216 -6.58 4.78 -18.24
CA SER A 216 -7.41 3.57 -18.12
C SER A 216 -6.87 2.57 -17.12
N SER A 217 -5.58 2.22 -17.19
CA SER A 217 -5.03 1.18 -16.31
C SER A 217 -5.05 1.59 -14.84
N PHE A 218 -4.95 2.89 -14.57
CA PHE A 218 -5.04 3.44 -13.23
C PHE A 218 -6.44 3.32 -12.63
N LEU A 219 -7.50 3.53 -13.43
CA LEU A 219 -8.87 3.32 -12.97
C LEU A 219 -9.11 1.85 -12.63
N GLU A 220 -8.63 0.94 -13.48
CA GLU A 220 -8.71 -0.49 -13.23
C GLU A 220 -7.94 -0.92 -11.97
N TYR A 221 -6.79 -0.30 -11.69
CA TYR A 221 -6.06 -0.49 -10.43
C TYR A 221 -6.92 -0.09 -9.22
N GLN A 222 -7.56 1.07 -9.26
CA GLN A 222 -8.44 1.52 -8.19
C GLN A 222 -9.66 0.59 -8.03
N GLU A 223 -10.23 0.10 -9.13
CA GLU A 223 -11.29 -0.92 -9.08
C GLU A 223 -10.81 -2.22 -8.43
N ASP A 224 -9.61 -2.71 -8.78
CA ASP A 224 -9.04 -3.91 -8.18
C ASP A 224 -8.80 -3.74 -6.67
N VAL A 225 -8.38 -2.55 -6.23
CA VAL A 225 -8.26 -2.21 -4.80
C VAL A 225 -9.62 -2.24 -4.11
N VAL A 226 -10.65 -1.63 -4.69
CA VAL A 226 -12.02 -1.66 -4.13
C VAL A 226 -12.54 -3.10 -4.08
N ARG A 227 -12.31 -3.89 -5.14
CA ARG A 227 -12.67 -5.32 -5.17
C ARG A 227 -11.93 -6.11 -4.11
N ALA A 228 -10.67 -5.78 -3.81
CA ALA A 228 -9.92 -6.41 -2.73
C ALA A 228 -10.54 -6.10 -1.35
N LEU A 229 -10.94 -4.84 -1.12
CA LEU A 229 -11.49 -4.37 0.15
C LEU A 229 -12.92 -4.87 0.41
N PHE A 230 -13.73 -5.07 -0.63
CA PHE A 230 -15.13 -5.49 -0.50
C PHE A 230 -15.38 -6.85 -1.17
N ASN A 231 -14.38 -7.73 -1.17
CA ASN A 231 -14.48 -9.04 -1.78
C ASN A 231 -15.43 -9.96 -1.01
N GLN A 232 -16.55 -10.33 -1.62
CA GLN A 232 -17.50 -11.29 -1.04
C GLN A 232 -16.88 -12.67 -0.75
N LYS A 233 -15.78 -13.03 -1.44
CA LYS A 233 -15.05 -14.29 -1.22
C LYS A 233 -14.15 -14.25 0.02
N THR A 234 -14.06 -13.11 0.72
CA THR A 234 -13.34 -12.98 1.99
C THR A 234 -14.36 -12.76 3.11
N PRO A 235 -15.14 -13.79 3.51
CA PRO A 235 -16.37 -13.65 4.32
C PRO A 235 -16.15 -13.19 5.78
N SER A 236 -14.91 -12.89 6.17
CA SER A 236 -14.55 -12.44 7.52
C SER A 236 -13.78 -11.12 7.51
N PHE A 237 -13.96 -10.32 6.46
CA PHE A 237 -13.49 -8.95 6.40
C PHE A 237 -14.66 -7.98 6.31
N PHE A 238 -14.71 -7.03 7.24
CA PHE A 238 -15.78 -6.06 7.43
C PHE A 238 -15.19 -4.66 7.39
N GLY A 239 -14.84 -4.20 6.20
CA GLY A 239 -14.31 -2.86 5.98
C GLY A 239 -15.40 -1.79 6.09
N LEU A 240 -15.17 -0.79 6.93
CA LEU A 240 -16.02 0.39 7.06
C LEU A 240 -15.35 1.59 6.36
N PRO A 241 -15.91 2.09 5.24
CA PRO A 241 -15.33 3.22 4.52
C PRO A 241 -15.62 4.56 5.20
N TRP A 242 -14.57 5.34 5.44
CA TRP A 242 -14.62 6.72 5.94
C TRP A 242 -13.92 7.68 5.00
N LYS A 243 -14.67 8.55 4.30
CA LYS A 243 -14.14 9.58 3.38
C LYS A 243 -12.96 9.10 2.52
N THR A 244 -13.04 7.88 2.00
CA THR A 244 -11.91 7.08 1.45
C THR A 244 -11.22 7.66 0.21
N LEU A 245 -11.77 8.71 -0.39
CA LEU A 245 -11.29 9.33 -1.61
C LEU A 245 -10.42 10.58 -1.38
N THR A 246 -10.28 11.07 -0.14
CA THR A 246 -9.43 12.25 0.14
C THR A 246 -7.97 11.80 0.31
N PRO A 247 -7.01 12.33 -0.49
CA PRO A 247 -5.60 12.00 -0.30
C PRO A 247 -5.13 12.36 1.11
N GLY A 248 -4.55 11.38 1.82
CA GLY A 248 -4.06 11.59 3.18
C GLY A 248 -5.14 11.77 4.26
N ASP A 249 -6.43 11.80 3.89
CA ASP A 249 -7.56 11.98 4.79
C ASP A 249 -8.69 10.99 4.44
N GLY A 250 -8.97 10.04 5.32
CA GLY A 250 -9.95 8.98 5.07
C GLY A 250 -9.30 7.61 4.86
N ALA A 251 -9.99 6.58 5.30
CA ALA A 251 -9.53 5.20 5.23
C ALA A 251 -10.73 4.24 5.23
N VAL A 252 -10.56 3.06 4.63
CA VAL A 252 -11.38 1.91 4.99
C VAL A 252 -10.76 1.31 6.23
N VAL A 253 -11.52 1.26 7.32
CA VAL A 253 -11.07 0.70 8.59
C VAL A 253 -11.84 -0.56 8.93
N ALA A 254 -11.15 -1.57 9.44
CA ALA A 254 -11.77 -2.79 9.94
C ALA A 254 -11.14 -3.14 11.30
N PRO A 255 -11.93 -3.28 12.39
CA PRO A 255 -11.39 -3.79 13.63
C PRO A 255 -10.98 -5.25 13.44
N ILE A 256 -9.77 -5.59 13.88
CA ILE A 256 -9.15 -6.89 13.65
C ILE A 256 -9.03 -7.64 14.97
N MET A 257 -9.39 -8.91 14.93
CA MET A 257 -9.17 -9.85 16.03
C MET A 257 -8.38 -11.06 15.54
N ASN A 258 -7.74 -11.73 16.48
CA ASN A 258 -7.35 -13.13 16.31
C ASN A 258 -8.02 -13.98 17.39
N ASN A 259 -7.81 -15.28 17.33
CA ASN A 259 -8.32 -16.22 18.33
C ASN A 259 -7.26 -16.58 19.38
N ASP A 260 -6.10 -15.92 19.37
CA ASP A 260 -5.02 -16.20 20.31
C ASP A 260 -5.38 -15.67 21.70
N VAL A 261 -5.34 -16.58 22.68
CA VAL A 261 -5.63 -16.29 24.09
C VAL A 261 -4.34 -16.19 24.93
N SER A 262 -3.18 -16.15 24.29
CA SER A 262 -1.89 -16.01 24.95
C SER A 262 -1.75 -14.64 25.65
N PRO A 263 -1.31 -14.59 26.92
CA PRO A 263 -0.99 -13.33 27.58
C PRO A 263 0.37 -12.74 27.13
N LYS A 264 1.10 -13.43 26.25
CA LYS A 264 2.45 -13.05 25.81
C LYS A 264 2.56 -11.62 25.28
N PRO A 265 1.63 -11.11 24.44
CA PRO A 265 1.69 -9.72 23.99
C PRO A 265 1.73 -8.71 25.14
N PHE A 266 1.07 -9.01 26.27
CA PHE A 266 1.01 -8.14 27.43
C PHE A 266 2.24 -8.27 28.31
N THR A 267 2.82 -9.48 28.44
CA THR A 267 4.13 -9.63 29.11
C THR A 267 5.22 -8.91 28.34
N ASP A 268 5.23 -9.05 27.01
CA ASP A 268 6.20 -8.40 26.13
C ASP A 268 6.04 -6.87 26.18
N LEU A 269 4.80 -6.37 26.23
CA LEU A 269 4.50 -4.94 26.42
C LEU A 269 5.00 -4.41 27.78
N ALA A 270 4.73 -5.14 28.87
CA ALA A 270 5.18 -4.74 30.20
C ALA A 270 6.72 -4.67 30.28
N GLN A 271 7.42 -5.61 29.63
CA GLN A 271 8.88 -5.61 29.52
C GLN A 271 9.38 -4.43 28.67
N LEU A 272 8.76 -4.19 27.51
CA LEU A 272 9.08 -3.06 26.64
C LEU A 272 9.03 -1.74 27.42
N VAL A 273 7.94 -1.52 28.17
CA VAL A 273 7.75 -0.33 29.01
C VAL A 273 8.75 -0.26 30.15
N TYR A 274 9.02 -1.38 30.83
CA TYR A 274 10.03 -1.46 31.89
C TYR A 274 11.40 -0.99 31.38
N HIS A 275 11.81 -1.45 30.21
CA HIS A 275 13.08 -1.08 29.60
C HIS A 275 13.08 0.37 29.11
N ALA A 276 12.00 0.83 28.49
CA ALA A 276 11.89 2.19 27.95
C ALA A 276 11.97 3.27 29.05
N PHE A 277 11.49 2.97 30.26
CA PHE A 277 11.49 3.90 31.40
C PHE A 277 12.58 3.66 32.44
N ARG A 278 13.61 2.86 32.11
CA ARG A 278 14.72 2.57 33.03
C ARG A 278 15.57 3.83 33.27
N GLY A 279 15.30 4.53 34.37
CA GLY A 279 16.07 5.71 34.79
C GLY A 279 15.50 6.37 36.05
N GLN A 280 16.33 7.06 36.84
CA GLN A 280 15.95 7.60 38.15
C GLN A 280 14.68 8.47 38.13
N ARG A 281 14.46 9.25 37.05
CA ARG A 281 13.30 10.16 36.94
C ARG A 281 12.02 9.50 36.43
N THR A 282 12.11 8.31 35.84
CA THR A 282 10.97 7.59 35.24
C THR A 282 10.75 6.20 35.85
N GLN A 283 11.52 5.85 36.88
CA GLN A 283 11.54 4.52 37.49
C GLN A 283 10.18 4.05 37.99
N LEU A 284 9.29 4.97 38.38
CA LEU A 284 7.92 4.60 38.78
C LEU A 284 7.16 3.94 37.63
N TYR A 285 7.28 4.43 36.38
CA TYR A 285 6.66 3.81 35.22
C TYR A 285 7.24 2.43 34.94
N ALA A 286 8.55 2.27 35.08
CA ALA A 286 9.18 0.96 34.89
C ALA A 286 8.64 -0.06 35.91
N LEU A 287 8.64 0.28 37.20
CA LEU A 287 8.20 -0.63 38.27
C LEU A 287 6.70 -0.97 38.22
N ASN A 288 5.88 -0.07 37.69
CA ASN A 288 4.44 -0.26 37.60
C ASN A 288 3.95 -0.82 36.26
N SER A 289 4.83 -1.12 35.29
CA SER A 289 4.42 -1.56 33.95
C SER A 289 3.60 -2.85 33.98
N ALA A 290 4.08 -3.88 34.67
CA ALA A 290 3.36 -5.15 34.82
C ALA A 290 2.06 -4.96 35.62
N ALA A 291 2.10 -4.17 36.69
CA ALA A 291 0.92 -3.87 37.50
C ALA A 291 -0.19 -3.21 36.66
N TYR A 292 0.17 -2.38 35.68
CA TYR A 292 -0.78 -1.72 34.78
C TYR A 292 -1.43 -2.68 33.79
N TYR A 293 -0.63 -3.41 32.99
CA TYR A 293 -1.18 -4.28 31.94
C TYR A 293 -1.81 -5.56 32.49
N PHE A 294 -1.55 -5.90 33.75
CA PHE A 294 -2.23 -7.00 34.44
C PHE A 294 -3.21 -6.51 35.52
N GLN A 295 -3.58 -5.22 35.55
CA GLN A 295 -4.43 -4.63 36.60
C GLN A 295 -5.80 -5.31 36.74
N SER A 296 -6.30 -5.82 35.62
CA SER A 296 -7.58 -6.50 35.55
C SER A 296 -7.48 -7.92 36.10
N ALA A 297 -6.29 -8.52 36.16
CA ALA A 297 -6.02 -9.78 36.85
C ALA A 297 -5.67 -9.55 38.32
N TRP A 298 -4.91 -8.49 38.61
CA TRP A 298 -4.45 -8.12 39.95
C TRP A 298 -4.61 -6.62 40.18
N ARG A 299 -5.54 -6.21 41.05
CA ARG A 299 -5.66 -4.81 41.47
C ARG A 299 -4.43 -4.41 42.28
N SER A 300 -3.49 -3.69 41.67
CA SER A 300 -2.29 -3.23 42.37
C SER A 300 -2.49 -1.83 42.98
N PRO A 301 -2.34 -1.66 44.31
CA PRO A 301 -2.37 -0.34 44.94
C PRO A 301 -1.16 0.53 44.55
N SER A 302 -0.12 -0.04 43.92
CA SER A 302 1.07 0.70 43.47
C SER A 302 0.75 1.71 42.35
N LEU A 303 -0.35 1.51 41.60
CA LEU A 303 -0.79 2.43 40.55
C LEU A 303 -1.24 3.78 41.11
N ASN A 304 -1.70 3.82 42.37
CA ASN A 304 -2.08 5.07 43.05
C ASN A 304 -0.91 6.06 43.19
N ALA A 305 0.34 5.58 43.08
CA ALA A 305 1.51 6.46 43.11
C ALA A 305 1.54 7.46 41.94
N HIS A 306 0.89 7.14 40.82
CA HIS A 306 0.77 8.03 39.68
C HIS A 306 -0.34 9.08 39.82
N LEU A 307 -1.26 8.92 40.77
CA LEU A 307 -2.36 9.84 41.05
C LEU A 307 -2.00 10.90 42.11
N ARG A 308 -0.73 10.95 42.54
CA ARG A 308 -0.29 11.88 43.59
C ARG A 308 -0.31 13.34 43.10
N PRO A 309 -0.64 14.30 43.98
CA PRO A 309 -0.61 15.72 43.66
C PRO A 309 0.74 16.14 43.03
N GLY A 310 0.68 16.92 41.95
CA GLY A 310 1.86 17.40 41.22
C GLY A 310 2.35 16.49 40.08
N ARG A 311 1.70 15.34 39.85
CA ARG A 311 1.94 14.48 38.69
C ARG A 311 0.81 14.65 37.67
N HIS A 312 1.16 15.08 36.47
CA HIS A 312 0.23 15.19 35.34
C HIS A 312 0.17 13.87 34.54
N ASP A 313 0.10 12.75 35.27
CA ASP A 313 0.28 11.40 34.73
C ASP A 313 -1.06 10.68 34.44
N ALA A 314 -2.18 11.27 34.85
CA ALA A 314 -3.54 10.79 34.61
C ALA A 314 -4.37 11.85 33.85
N LEU A 315 -5.08 11.41 32.82
CA LEU A 315 -6.15 12.22 32.20
C LEU A 315 -7.40 12.15 33.08
N GLY A 316 -8.14 13.24 33.19
CA GLY A 316 -9.29 13.37 34.10
C GLY A 316 -10.48 12.43 33.82
N SER A 317 -10.53 11.79 32.65
CA SER A 317 -11.41 10.66 32.24
C SER A 317 -11.24 10.40 30.72
N PRO A 318 -11.27 9.17 30.14
CA PRO A 318 -11.46 7.79 30.68
C PRO A 318 -10.11 7.09 31.07
N PRO A 319 -10.07 5.81 31.56
CA PRO A 319 -9.16 5.41 32.64
C PRO A 319 -7.78 5.03 32.14
N GLY A 320 -6.77 5.85 32.43
CA GLY A 320 -5.42 5.40 32.18
C GLY A 320 -4.33 6.35 32.57
N LEU A 321 -3.17 5.75 32.80
CA LEU A 321 -1.90 6.47 32.85
C LEU A 321 -1.47 6.66 31.40
N TRP A 322 -1.62 7.88 30.89
CA TRP A 322 -1.53 8.18 29.46
C TRP A 322 -0.23 7.64 28.83
N ALA A 323 0.89 7.67 29.57
CA ALA A 323 2.15 7.13 29.07
C ALA A 323 2.10 5.62 28.83
N PHE A 324 1.38 4.83 29.64
CA PHE A 324 1.18 3.40 29.39
C PHE A 324 0.16 3.14 28.27
N GLU A 325 -0.84 4.00 28.12
CA GLU A 325 -1.79 3.95 27.00
C GLU A 325 -1.08 4.04 25.65
N GLU A 326 -0.12 4.97 25.52
CA GLU A 326 0.62 5.18 24.27
C GLU A 326 1.42 3.94 23.82
N PHE A 327 1.89 3.11 24.76
CA PHE A 327 2.55 1.85 24.42
C PHE A 327 1.58 0.79 23.90
N LYS A 328 0.27 0.85 24.20
CA LYS A 328 -0.70 -0.10 23.61
C LYS A 328 -0.78 -0.01 22.08
N ARG A 329 -0.27 1.08 21.48
CA ARG A 329 -0.12 1.21 20.02
C ARG A 329 0.79 0.16 19.40
N THR A 330 1.67 -0.46 20.19
CA THR A 330 2.56 -1.54 19.72
C THR A 330 1.94 -2.93 19.84
N LEU A 331 0.75 -3.05 20.45
CA LEU A 331 0.11 -4.36 20.64
C LEU A 331 -0.36 -4.94 19.30
N PRO A 332 -0.16 -6.24 19.05
CA PRO A 332 -0.78 -6.92 17.91
C PRO A 332 -2.30 -7.09 18.14
N PRO A 333 -3.06 -7.46 17.08
CA PRO A 333 -4.41 -7.96 17.27
C PRO A 333 -4.41 -9.14 18.23
N THR A 334 -5.39 -9.20 19.12
CA THR A 334 -5.59 -10.32 20.07
C THR A 334 -7.05 -10.75 20.07
N ASN A 335 -7.40 -11.73 20.92
CA ASN A 335 -8.79 -12.04 21.24
C ASN A 335 -9.57 -10.77 21.68
N PRO A 336 -10.82 -10.56 21.20
CA PRO A 336 -11.64 -9.39 21.56
C PRO A 336 -11.83 -9.20 23.07
N ALA A 337 -11.90 -10.29 23.85
CA ALA A 337 -12.03 -10.20 25.31
C ALA A 337 -10.82 -9.53 25.97
N PHE A 338 -9.62 -9.67 25.39
CA PHE A 338 -8.44 -8.95 25.88
C PHE A 338 -8.38 -7.51 25.38
N GLN A 339 -8.79 -7.27 24.13
CA GLN A 339 -8.90 -5.92 23.56
C GLN A 339 -9.83 -5.05 24.41
N GLU A 340 -11.02 -5.56 24.75
CA GLU A 340 -11.99 -4.90 25.62
C GLU A 340 -11.45 -4.71 27.05
N ARG A 341 -10.91 -5.76 27.66
CA ARG A 341 -10.39 -5.71 29.04
C ARG A 341 -9.22 -4.74 29.22
N LEU A 342 -8.41 -4.56 28.18
CA LEU A 342 -7.28 -3.64 28.18
C LEU A 342 -7.62 -2.30 27.55
N GLY A 343 -8.81 -2.06 27.02
CA GLY A 343 -9.17 -0.80 26.39
C GLY A 343 -8.24 -0.46 25.23
N TYR A 344 -8.16 -1.33 24.21
CA TYR A 344 -7.54 -1.01 22.93
C TYR A 344 -8.18 -1.84 21.80
N THR A 345 -8.07 -1.37 20.57
CA THR A 345 -8.42 -2.15 19.38
C THR A 345 -7.33 -2.04 18.32
N THR A 346 -7.04 -3.14 17.62
CA THR A 346 -6.22 -3.10 16.40
C THR A 346 -7.10 -2.96 15.17
N PHE A 347 -6.79 -2.00 14.31
CA PHE A 347 -7.48 -1.75 13.05
C PHE A 347 -6.59 -2.08 11.87
N PHE A 348 -7.13 -2.74 10.87
CA PHE A 348 -6.61 -2.67 9.51
C PHE A 348 -7.09 -1.35 8.91
N GLN A 349 -6.20 -0.59 8.29
CA GLN A 349 -6.55 0.61 7.55
C GLN A 349 -6.08 0.46 6.11
N ALA A 350 -6.93 0.83 5.15
CA ALA A 350 -6.54 1.03 3.76
C ALA A 350 -6.83 2.48 3.35
N PHE A 351 -5.84 3.16 2.79
CA PHE A 351 -5.89 4.59 2.51
C PHE A 351 -5.11 4.92 1.24
N ASN A 352 -5.46 6.02 0.58
CA ASN A 352 -4.76 6.48 -0.60
C ASN A 352 -3.80 7.63 -0.27
N THR A 353 -2.61 7.59 -0.86
CA THR A 353 -1.67 8.72 -0.84
C THR A 353 -1.29 9.11 -2.25
N LEU A 354 -1.06 10.41 -2.48
CA LEU A 354 -0.50 10.86 -3.73
C LEU A 354 0.98 10.45 -3.78
N HIS A 355 1.35 9.65 -4.77
CA HIS A 355 2.69 9.14 -4.92
C HIS A 355 3.25 9.50 -6.29
N THR A 356 4.50 9.98 -6.32
CA THR A 356 5.24 10.34 -7.52
C THR A 356 6.56 9.59 -7.54
N THR A 357 6.74 8.69 -8.51
CA THR A 357 7.93 7.82 -8.57
C THR A 357 8.24 7.39 -10.01
N LEU A 358 9.36 6.68 -10.17
CA LEU A 358 9.74 5.99 -11.40
C LEU A 358 9.64 4.49 -11.17
N LEU A 359 8.81 3.81 -11.96
CA LEU A 359 8.60 2.37 -11.89
C LEU A 359 9.59 1.61 -12.78
N PRO A 360 10.16 0.49 -12.32
CA PRO A 360 10.00 -0.07 -10.97
C PRO A 360 10.76 0.75 -9.92
N GLU A 361 10.24 0.83 -8.69
CA GLU A 361 10.90 1.59 -7.60
C GLU A 361 12.24 0.98 -7.17
N PRO A 362 12.35 -0.37 -6.95
CA PRO A 362 13.61 -0.95 -6.53
C PRO A 362 14.71 -0.77 -7.58
N VAL A 363 15.86 -0.23 -7.16
CA VAL A 363 16.98 0.07 -8.09
C VAL A 363 17.46 -1.18 -8.82
N THR A 364 17.52 -2.33 -8.13
CA THR A 364 17.91 -3.62 -8.73
C THR A 364 16.93 -4.08 -9.80
N ALA A 365 15.64 -3.75 -9.66
CA ALA A 365 14.61 -4.10 -10.63
C ALA A 365 14.67 -3.25 -11.90
N LYS A 366 15.18 -2.01 -11.82
CA LYS A 366 15.34 -1.12 -13.00
C LYS A 366 16.24 -1.72 -14.06
N VAL A 367 17.28 -2.46 -13.64
CA VAL A 367 18.18 -3.19 -14.55
C VAL A 367 17.47 -4.32 -15.29
N LEU A 368 16.46 -4.93 -14.67
CA LEU A 368 15.66 -6.01 -15.26
C LEU A 368 14.49 -5.50 -16.11
N ARG A 369 14.15 -4.21 -16.00
CA ARG A 369 13.04 -3.57 -16.70
C ARG A 369 13.49 -2.30 -17.46
N PRO A 370 14.51 -2.38 -18.33
CA PRO A 370 14.93 -1.22 -19.10
C PRO A 370 13.93 -0.95 -20.24
N ILE A 371 13.61 0.33 -20.48
CA ILE A 371 12.83 0.74 -21.64
C ILE A 371 13.77 0.87 -22.84
N THR A 372 13.84 -0.22 -23.63
CA THR A 372 14.73 -0.32 -24.80
C THR A 372 13.98 -0.69 -26.06
N TYR A 373 14.40 -0.08 -27.17
CA TYR A 373 14.00 -0.52 -28.49
C TYR A 373 14.95 -1.60 -29.00
N PHE A 374 14.40 -2.69 -29.53
CA PHE A 374 15.13 -3.85 -30.05
C PHE A 374 15.54 -3.62 -31.51
N ALA A 375 16.51 -2.74 -31.72
CA ALA A 375 17.16 -2.60 -33.02
C ALA A 375 18.18 -3.73 -33.25
N THR A 376 18.64 -3.84 -34.50
CA THR A 376 19.67 -4.80 -34.90
C THR A 376 20.78 -4.11 -35.69
N GLY A 377 21.96 -4.70 -35.64
CA GLY A 377 23.11 -4.37 -36.48
C GLY A 377 23.48 -5.57 -37.35
N ILE A 378 24.02 -5.31 -38.54
CA ILE A 378 24.34 -6.34 -39.53
C ILE A 378 25.87 -6.47 -39.64
N ILE A 379 26.38 -7.69 -39.59
CA ILE A 379 27.76 -7.99 -39.91
C ILE A 379 27.78 -8.82 -41.20
N GLN A 380 28.39 -8.27 -42.24
CA GLN A 380 28.60 -8.96 -43.49
C GLN A 380 30.02 -9.50 -43.55
N ASN A 381 30.18 -10.81 -43.44
CA ASN A 381 31.46 -11.49 -43.59
C ASN A 381 31.55 -12.10 -45.00
N PHE A 382 32.60 -11.77 -45.75
CA PHE A 382 32.89 -12.42 -47.01
C PHE A 382 34.03 -13.43 -46.84
N PRO A 383 33.86 -14.72 -47.19
CA PRO A 383 32.68 -15.36 -47.80
C PRO A 383 31.67 -15.95 -46.78
N ALA A 384 31.88 -15.77 -45.48
CA ALA A 384 31.15 -16.49 -44.42
C ALA A 384 29.66 -16.12 -44.23
N GLY A 385 29.13 -15.12 -44.94
CA GLY A 385 27.72 -14.73 -44.95
C GLY A 385 27.36 -13.58 -43.99
N THR A 386 26.06 -13.39 -43.79
CA THR A 386 25.48 -12.29 -43.00
C THR A 386 25.11 -12.76 -41.60
N ALA A 387 25.51 -12.01 -40.57
CA ALA A 387 25.06 -12.18 -39.20
C ALA A 387 24.26 -10.95 -38.75
N VAL A 388 23.14 -11.17 -38.07
CA VAL A 388 22.33 -10.10 -37.46
C VAL A 388 22.54 -10.17 -35.95
N LEU A 389 22.99 -9.06 -35.37
CA LEU A 389 23.25 -8.95 -33.95
C LEU A 389 22.24 -7.99 -33.29
N PRO A 390 21.78 -8.28 -32.06
CA PRO A 390 20.93 -7.35 -31.33
C PRO A 390 21.71 -6.08 -30.98
N GLN A 391 21.09 -4.93 -31.21
CA GLN A 391 21.63 -3.62 -30.89
C GLN A 391 20.56 -2.83 -30.12
N PRO A 392 20.34 -3.11 -28.82
CA PRO A 392 19.30 -2.42 -28.08
C PRO A 392 19.61 -0.92 -27.98
N MET A 393 18.59 -0.10 -28.21
CA MET A 393 18.65 1.35 -28.16
C MET A 393 17.95 1.85 -26.89
N LEU A 394 18.66 2.62 -26.06
CA LEU A 394 18.09 3.28 -24.89
C LEU A 394 17.15 4.41 -25.32
N VAL A 395 16.09 4.62 -24.54
CA VAL A 395 15.20 5.78 -24.69
C VAL A 395 15.44 6.72 -23.49
N PRO A 396 16.31 7.75 -23.60
CA PRO A 396 16.85 8.52 -22.48
C PRO A 396 15.85 8.99 -21.40
N PRO A 397 14.66 9.54 -21.72
CA PRO A 397 13.72 9.97 -20.68
C PRO A 397 13.17 8.82 -19.82
N TYR A 398 13.35 7.57 -20.23
CA TYR A 398 12.79 6.39 -19.58
C TYR A 398 13.86 5.37 -19.13
N VAL A 399 15.15 5.73 -19.21
CA VAL A 399 16.25 4.85 -18.76
C VAL A 399 16.16 4.54 -17.26
N ALA A 400 15.69 5.50 -16.47
CA ALA A 400 15.54 5.38 -15.02
C ALA A 400 14.20 4.75 -14.58
N GLY A 401 13.33 4.39 -15.53
CA GLY A 401 11.99 3.83 -15.29
C GLY A 401 10.88 4.63 -15.97
N LEU A 402 9.66 4.10 -15.87
CA LEU A 402 8.44 4.76 -16.35
C LEU A 402 7.87 5.69 -15.27
N PRO A 403 7.47 6.92 -15.61
CA PRO A 403 6.93 7.84 -14.62
C PRO A 403 5.57 7.37 -14.12
N PHE A 404 5.36 7.49 -12.82
CA PHE A 404 4.06 7.35 -12.17
C PHE A 404 3.81 8.57 -11.27
N ALA A 405 2.60 9.10 -11.37
CA ALA A 405 2.10 10.21 -10.58
C ALA A 405 0.59 10.02 -10.41
N GLY A 406 0.16 9.59 -9.22
CA GLY A 406 -1.23 9.24 -8.96
C GLY A 406 -1.47 8.77 -7.54
N MET A 407 -2.72 8.42 -7.25
CA MET A 407 -3.10 7.87 -5.95
C MET A 407 -2.66 6.42 -5.85
N GLN A 408 -1.82 6.10 -4.87
CA GLN A 408 -1.43 4.74 -4.55
C GLN A 408 -2.16 4.31 -3.27
N ALA A 409 -2.78 3.13 -3.31
CA ALA A 409 -3.46 2.53 -2.17
C ALA A 409 -2.45 1.82 -1.27
N HIS A 410 -2.35 2.32 -0.04
CA HIS A 410 -1.59 1.75 1.05
C HIS A 410 -2.52 1.04 2.03
N TYR A 411 -1.94 0.16 2.83
CA TYR A 411 -2.60 -0.42 3.99
C TYR A 411 -1.66 -0.44 5.19
N ASP A 412 -2.19 -0.55 6.41
CA ASP A 412 -1.41 -0.86 7.61
C ASP A 412 -2.31 -1.48 8.69
N TRP A 413 -1.68 -1.98 9.76
CA TRP A 413 -2.38 -2.33 10.98
C TRP A 413 -2.00 -1.32 12.06
N ARG A 414 -2.97 -0.77 12.79
CA ARG A 414 -2.74 0.19 13.87
C ARG A 414 -3.50 -0.18 15.11
N SER A 415 -2.81 -0.23 16.24
CA SER A 415 -3.47 -0.36 17.53
C SER A 415 -3.77 1.01 18.11
N VAL A 416 -5.01 1.20 18.50
CA VAL A 416 -5.54 2.45 19.03
C VAL A 416 -6.05 2.18 20.43
N PRO A 417 -5.49 2.84 21.47
CA PRO A 417 -6.01 2.72 22.82
C PRO A 417 -7.42 3.34 22.92
N GLU A 418 -8.22 2.89 23.87
CA GLU A 418 -9.55 3.42 24.11
C GLU A 418 -9.51 4.92 24.42
N GLY A 419 -10.46 5.68 23.88
CA GLY A 419 -10.52 7.13 24.03
C GLY A 419 -9.58 7.92 23.12
N TYR A 420 -8.75 7.25 22.30
CA TYR A 420 -7.91 7.92 21.31
C TYR A 420 -8.58 7.96 19.93
N HIS A 421 -8.26 9.01 19.17
CA HIS A 421 -8.69 9.10 17.78
C HIS A 421 -8.05 8.00 16.93
N ILE A 422 -8.88 7.35 16.10
CA ILE A 422 -8.41 6.41 15.09
C ILE A 422 -7.74 7.23 13.96
N PRO A 423 -6.47 6.96 13.61
CA PRO A 423 -5.79 7.69 12.53
C PRO A 423 -6.57 7.63 11.22
N ARG A 424 -6.60 8.75 10.47
CA ARG A 424 -7.28 8.89 9.16
C ARG A 424 -8.80 8.72 9.17
N VAL A 425 -9.43 8.62 10.34
CA VAL A 425 -10.89 8.51 10.48
C VAL A 425 -11.47 9.85 10.91
N LYS A 426 -12.33 10.45 10.08
CA LYS A 426 -12.98 11.75 10.35
C LYS A 426 -14.41 11.79 9.79
N GLY A 427 -15.37 12.29 10.57
CA GLY A 427 -16.74 12.53 10.12
C GLY A 427 -17.68 11.36 10.40
N GLN A 428 -18.33 10.83 9.36
CA GLN A 428 -19.24 9.69 9.46
C GLN A 428 -18.86 8.63 8.42
N PRO A 429 -19.04 7.33 8.73
CA PRO A 429 -18.83 6.26 7.76
C PRO A 429 -19.93 6.25 6.69
N ALA A 430 -19.65 5.55 5.59
CA ALA A 430 -20.61 5.41 4.50
C ALA A 430 -21.89 4.64 4.88
N PHE A 431 -21.83 3.75 5.88
CA PHE A 431 -22.97 2.96 6.36
C PHE A 431 -22.72 2.45 7.80
N ASP A 432 -23.67 1.72 8.37
CA ASP A 432 -23.55 1.05 9.66
C ASP A 432 -23.91 -0.43 9.54
N TYR A 433 -23.18 -1.31 10.21
CA TYR A 433 -23.51 -2.74 10.26
C TYR A 433 -24.56 -3.09 11.31
N ALA A 434 -24.94 -2.18 12.23
CA ALA A 434 -25.91 -2.51 13.29
C ALA A 434 -27.23 -3.14 12.79
N PRO A 435 -27.84 -2.72 11.65
CA PRO A 435 -29.04 -3.38 11.13
C PRO A 435 -28.83 -4.83 10.70
N LEU A 436 -27.59 -5.24 10.40
CA LEU A 436 -27.22 -6.59 9.98
C LEU A 436 -26.78 -7.48 11.16
N LEU A 437 -26.59 -6.88 12.33
CA LEU A 437 -26.15 -7.56 13.55
C LEU A 437 -27.31 -7.96 14.47
N ARG A 438 -28.50 -7.43 14.23
CA ARG A 438 -29.77 -7.76 14.90
C ARG A 438 -30.49 -8.85 14.12
#